data_AF-A0A2A4LKX7-F1
#
_entry.id   AF-A0A2A4LKX7-F1
#
_cell.length_a   1.000
_cell.length_b   1.000
_cell.length_c   1.000
_cell.angle_alpha   90.00
_cell.angle_beta   90.00
_cell.angle_gamma   90.00
#
_symmetry.space_group_name_H-M   'P 1'
#
loop_
_entity.id
_entity.type
_entity.pdbx_description
1 polymer ?
#
loop_
_entity_poly.entity_id
_entity_poly.type
_entity_poly.pdbx_seq_one_letter_code
_entity_poly.pdbx_strand_id
1 'polypeptide(L)'
;MTNYILAFHGGNQPSTPEEGKAIMAKWEVWMTKLGDAIVSPGSPLGQSSTVLASGNVEANGGSNPLSGFTIIQATNLQAALKLTNDCPILESQGTIEVAEMVSM
;
A
#
# COMPACT_ATOMS: atom_id res chain seq x y z
N MET A 1 -6.00 -6.62 -19.37
CA MET A 1 -5.83 -5.67 -18.26
C MET A 1 -4.44 -5.89 -17.68
N THR A 2 -3.90 -4.88 -17.03
CA THR A 2 -2.51 -4.86 -16.55
C THR A 2 -2.50 -4.88 -15.04
N ASN A 3 -1.53 -5.60 -14.45
CA ASN A 3 -1.37 -5.64 -13.01
C ASN A 3 -0.57 -4.42 -12.56
N TYR A 4 -1.01 -3.79 -11.47
CA TYR A 4 -0.36 -2.67 -10.83
C TYR A 4 -0.10 -3.00 -9.37
N ILE A 5 1.09 -2.70 -8.89
CA ILE A 5 1.40 -2.73 -7.46
C ILE A 5 1.00 -1.38 -6.85
N LEU A 6 0.33 -1.45 -5.70
CA LEU A 6 0.08 -0.35 -4.80
C LEU A 6 1.03 -0.56 -3.61
N ALA A 7 2.16 0.14 -3.58
CA ALA A 7 3.11 0.05 -2.49
C ALA A 7 2.79 1.15 -1.47
N PHE A 8 2.53 0.76 -0.23
CA PHE A 8 2.17 1.69 0.84
C PHE A 8 3.41 2.08 1.62
N HIS A 9 3.58 3.38 1.85
CA HIS A 9 4.69 3.91 2.64
C HIS A 9 4.18 4.76 3.81
N GLY A 10 4.85 4.63 4.94
CA GLY A 10 4.46 5.31 6.18
C GLY A 10 3.07 4.90 6.65
N GLY A 11 2.30 5.89 7.12
CA GLY A 11 1.03 5.66 7.81
C GLY A 11 1.24 5.64 9.32
N ASN A 12 0.48 6.47 10.02
CA ASN A 12 0.54 6.51 11.48
C ASN A 12 -0.18 5.30 12.08
N GLN A 13 0.45 4.64 13.04
CA GLN A 13 -0.25 3.65 13.84
C GLN A 13 -1.33 4.32 14.69
N PRO A 14 -2.52 3.70 14.78
CA PRO A 14 -3.58 4.20 15.65
C PRO A 14 -3.10 4.21 17.10
N SER A 15 -3.43 5.28 17.83
CA SER A 15 -2.98 5.46 19.22
C SER A 15 -3.86 4.72 20.22
N THR A 16 -5.07 4.34 19.80
CA THR A 16 -6.06 3.62 20.62
C THR A 16 -6.66 2.42 19.87
N PRO A 17 -7.18 1.40 20.60
CA PRO A 17 -7.91 0.29 19.99
C PRO A 17 -9.14 0.75 19.18
N GLU A 18 -9.83 1.79 19.63
CA GLU A 18 -11.01 2.36 18.96
C GLU A 18 -10.64 2.98 17.61
N GLU A 19 -9.57 3.78 17.56
CA GLU A 19 -9.02 4.30 16.30
C GLU A 19 -8.59 3.17 15.37
N GLY A 20 -7.95 2.13 15.93
CA GLY A 20 -7.54 0.95 15.17
C GLY A 20 -8.72 0.25 14.50
N LYS A 21 -9.81 0.02 15.24
CA LYS A 21 -11.04 -0.58 14.68
C LYS A 21 -11.66 0.31 13.60
N ALA A 22 -11.69 1.62 13.81
CA ALA A 22 -12.25 2.55 12.83
C ALA A 22 -11.47 2.55 11.52
N ILE A 23 -10.13 2.55 11.58
CA ILE A 23 -9.28 2.47 10.38
C ILE A 23 -9.41 1.10 9.70
N MET A 24 -9.43 0.00 10.46
CA MET A 24 -9.62 -1.34 9.88
C MET A 24 -10.96 -1.45 9.14
N ALA A 25 -12.05 -0.89 9.67
CA ALA A 25 -13.34 -0.87 8.98
C ALA A 25 -13.28 -0.08 7.66
N LYS A 26 -12.54 1.04 7.61
CA LYS A 26 -12.31 1.78 6.35
C LYS A 26 -11.52 0.96 5.34
N TRP A 27 -10.52 0.21 5.80
CA TRP A 27 -9.76 -0.72 4.95
C TRP A 27 -10.64 -1.82 4.38
N GLU A 28 -11.51 -2.42 5.19
CA GLU A 28 -12.47 -3.43 4.74
C GLU A 28 -13.42 -2.87 3.68
N VAL A 29 -13.95 -1.66 3.88
CA VAL A 29 -14.82 -0.97 2.91
C VAL A 29 -14.08 -0.70 1.60
N TRP A 30 -12.85 -0.19 1.66
CA TRP A 30 -12.05 0.08 0.46
C TRP A 30 -11.71 -1.21 -0.30
N MET A 31 -11.27 -2.26 0.40
CA MET A 31 -11.00 -3.57 -0.22
C MET A 31 -12.26 -4.15 -0.88
N THR A 32 -13.42 -4.04 -0.23
CA THR A 32 -14.70 -4.46 -0.80
C THR A 32 -15.04 -3.67 -2.06
N LYS A 33 -14.76 -2.37 -2.08
CA LYS A 33 -14.98 -1.49 -3.25
C LYS A 33 -14.07 -1.85 -4.42
N LEU A 34 -12.83 -2.28 -4.17
CA LEU A 34 -11.93 -2.75 -5.22
C LEU A 34 -12.45 -4.04 -5.88
N GLY A 35 -13.05 -4.94 -5.10
CA GLY A 35 -13.70 -6.15 -5.60
C GLY A 35 -12.79 -6.97 -6.52
N ASP A 36 -13.29 -7.27 -7.71
CA ASP A 36 -12.60 -8.09 -8.72
C ASP A 36 -11.32 -7.45 -9.28
N ALA A 37 -11.06 -6.18 -8.98
CA ALA A 37 -9.79 -5.55 -9.34
C ALA A 37 -8.63 -6.10 -8.48
N ILE A 38 -8.88 -6.69 -7.31
CA ILE A 38 -7.81 -7.22 -6.46
C ILE A 38 -7.26 -8.53 -7.06
N VAL A 39 -5.99 -8.50 -7.46
CA VAL A 39 -5.23 -9.70 -7.84
C VAL A 39 -4.59 -10.34 -6.60
N SER A 40 -4.07 -9.50 -5.71
CA SER A 40 -3.57 -9.92 -4.41
C SER A 40 -3.94 -8.85 -3.39
N PRO A 41 -4.69 -9.19 -2.31
CA PRO A 41 -5.01 -8.22 -1.27
C PRO A 41 -3.75 -7.72 -0.56
N GLY A 42 -2.65 -8.48 -0.66
CA GLY A 42 -1.37 -8.20 -0.05
C GLY A 42 -1.41 -8.35 1.47
N SER A 43 -0.56 -7.63 2.19
CA SER A 43 -0.48 -7.71 3.65
C SER A 43 0.16 -6.45 4.24
N PRO A 44 -0.21 -6.08 5.48
CA PRO A 44 0.59 -5.17 6.28
C PRO A 44 2.00 -5.72 6.46
N LEU A 45 3.00 -4.84 6.44
CA LEU A 45 4.40 -5.19 6.64
C LEU A 45 4.87 -4.70 8.01
N GLY A 46 5.77 -5.48 8.62
CA GLY A 46 6.46 -5.08 9.84
C GLY A 46 7.60 -4.10 9.57
N GLN A 47 8.42 -3.85 10.59
CA GLN A 47 9.63 -3.05 10.47
C GLN A 47 10.53 -3.61 9.36
N SER A 48 10.83 -2.77 8.37
CA SER A 48 11.64 -3.14 7.21
C SER A 48 13.10 -2.66 7.35
N SER A 49 13.96 -3.07 6.43
CA SER A 49 15.36 -2.63 6.34
C SER A 49 15.73 -2.49 4.87
N THR A 50 16.57 -1.52 4.55
CA THR A 50 16.99 -1.24 3.17
C THR A 50 18.45 -1.59 3.00
N VAL A 51 18.76 -2.44 2.01
CA VAL A 51 20.13 -2.76 1.62
C VAL A 51 20.58 -1.78 0.55
N LEU A 52 21.64 -1.02 0.82
CA LEU A 52 22.19 -0.03 -0.10
C LEU A 52 23.18 -0.67 -1.08
N ALA A 53 23.45 0.01 -2.20
CA ALA A 53 24.42 -0.44 -3.21
C ALA A 53 25.85 -0.60 -2.66
N SER A 54 26.19 0.10 -1.57
CA SER A 54 27.47 -0.06 -0.86
C SER A 54 27.56 -1.36 -0.05
N GLY A 55 26.46 -2.11 0.09
CA GLY A 55 26.34 -3.27 0.97
C GLY A 55 25.94 -2.93 2.41
N ASN A 56 25.85 -1.65 2.77
CA ASN A 56 25.35 -1.22 4.08
C ASN A 56 23.84 -1.45 4.20
N VAL A 57 23.37 -1.64 5.43
CA VAL A 57 21.94 -1.80 5.74
C VAL A 57 21.44 -0.60 6.53
N GLU A 58 20.40 0.05 6.05
CA GLU A 58 19.63 1.04 6.80
C GLU A 58 18.52 0.35 7.58
N ALA A 59 18.54 0.51 8.90
CA ALA A 59 17.47 0.07 9.76
C ALA A 59 16.19 0.90 9.49
N ASN A 60 15.02 0.31 9.80
CA ASN A 60 13.71 0.94 9.68
C ASN A 60 13.34 1.38 8.25
N GLY A 61 13.93 0.75 7.23
CA GLY A 61 13.61 0.96 5.81
C GLY A 61 14.06 2.30 5.23
N GLY A 62 14.90 3.06 5.95
CA GLY A 62 15.45 4.33 5.46
C GLY A 62 14.44 5.48 5.49
N SER A 63 14.50 6.36 4.48
CA SER A 63 13.68 7.58 4.43
C SER A 63 12.22 7.37 3.99
N ASN A 64 11.90 6.23 3.36
CA ASN A 64 10.57 5.94 2.84
C ASN A 64 10.19 4.46 2.99
N PRO A 65 10.06 3.95 4.23
CA PRO A 65 9.83 2.54 4.49
C PRO A 65 8.48 2.05 3.95
N LEU A 66 8.49 0.85 3.39
CA LEU A 66 7.26 0.12 3.04
C LEU A 66 6.51 -0.31 4.31
N SER A 67 5.20 -0.08 4.32
CA SER A 67 4.27 -0.49 5.38
C SER A 67 3.22 -1.50 4.92
N GLY A 68 3.12 -1.75 3.60
CA GLY A 68 2.19 -2.70 3.04
C GLY A 68 2.23 -2.72 1.52
N PHE A 69 1.49 -3.64 0.93
CA PHE A 69 1.21 -3.59 -0.51
C PHE A 69 -0.16 -4.21 -0.82
N THR A 70 -0.65 -3.92 -2.02
CA THR A 70 -1.77 -4.62 -2.67
C THR A 70 -1.47 -4.69 -4.16
N ILE A 71 -1.87 -5.76 -4.84
CA ILE A 71 -1.79 -5.86 -6.30
C ILE A 71 -3.20 -5.80 -6.86
N ILE A 72 -3.42 -4.85 -7.76
CA ILE A 72 -4.69 -4.69 -8.47
C ILE A 72 -4.50 -4.90 -9.97
N GLN A 73 -5.60 -5.10 -10.67
CA GLN A 73 -5.65 -5.13 -12.12
C GLN A 73 -6.52 -3.98 -12.62
N ALA A 74 -6.03 -3.26 -13.63
CA ALA A 74 -6.71 -2.12 -14.22
C ALA A 74 -6.47 -2.05 -15.73
N THR A 75 -7.27 -1.25 -16.45
CA THR A 75 -7.14 -1.09 -17.91
C THR A 75 -5.94 -0.25 -18.33
N ASN A 76 -5.49 0.66 -17.47
CA ASN A 76 -4.31 1.51 -17.62
C ASN A 76 -3.96 2.18 -16.27
N LEU A 77 -2.85 2.92 -16.23
CA LEU A 77 -2.39 3.61 -15.02
C LEU A 77 -3.43 4.60 -14.46
N GLN A 78 -4.15 5.34 -15.30
CA GLN A 78 -5.16 6.29 -14.83
C GLN A 78 -6.34 5.59 -14.15
N ALA A 79 -6.73 4.41 -14.63
CA ALA A 79 -7.73 3.58 -13.96
C ALA A 79 -7.20 3.06 -12.61
N ALA A 80 -5.93 2.64 -12.53
CA ALA A 80 -5.31 2.22 -11.28
C ALA A 80 -5.27 3.35 -10.23
N LEU A 81 -4.83 4.55 -10.62
CA LEU A 81 -4.79 5.73 -9.74
C LEU A 81 -6.17 6.13 -9.23
N LYS A 82 -7.22 5.98 -10.03
CA LYS A 82 -8.60 6.25 -9.56
C LYS A 82 -9.04 5.30 -8.44
N LEU A 83 -8.56 4.06 -8.46
CA LEU A 83 -8.87 3.06 -7.43
C LEU A 83 -8.18 3.36 -6.09
N THR A 84 -7.13 4.18 -6.09
CA THR A 84 -6.37 4.53 -4.87
C THR A 84 -6.88 5.78 -4.14
N ASN A 85 -7.73 6.59 -4.76
CA ASN A 85 -8.18 7.88 -4.21
C ASN A 85 -8.86 7.77 -2.84
N ASP A 86 -9.56 6.66 -2.58
CA ASP A 86 -10.27 6.42 -1.33
C ASP A 86 -9.51 5.47 -0.38
N CYS A 87 -8.22 5.24 -0.64
CA CYS A 87 -7.42 4.32 0.16
C CYS A 87 -7.17 4.91 1.56
N PRO A 88 -7.48 4.19 2.65
CA PRO A 88 -7.40 4.75 4.01
C PRO A 88 -6.00 5.17 4.46
N ILE A 89 -4.94 4.63 3.85
CA ILE A 89 -3.56 5.02 4.14
C ILE A 89 -3.33 6.53 3.96
N LEU A 90 -4.06 7.17 3.04
CA LEU A 90 -3.96 8.61 2.75
C LEU A 90 -4.50 9.46 3.91
N GLU A 91 -5.48 8.96 4.65
CA GLU A 91 -5.98 9.61 5.86
C GLU A 91 -5.00 9.47 7.03
N SER A 92 -4.18 8.41 7.02
CA SER A 92 -3.14 8.14 8.02
C SER A 92 -1.81 8.82 7.71
N GLN A 93 -1.79 9.83 6.81
CA GLN A 93 -0.57 10.54 6.35
C GLN A 93 0.45 9.64 5.64
N GLY A 94 0.06 8.45 5.20
CA GLY A 94 0.90 7.62 4.35
C GLY A 94 0.77 7.99 2.88
N THR A 95 1.52 7.29 2.04
CA THR A 95 1.52 7.49 0.59
C THR A 95 1.40 6.16 -0.13
N ILE A 96 1.04 6.23 -1.42
CA ILE A 96 0.87 5.07 -2.29
C ILE A 96 1.72 5.29 -3.52
N GLU A 97 2.69 4.41 -3.75
CA GLU A 97 3.39 4.33 -5.03
C GLU A 97 2.64 3.33 -5.92
N VAL A 98 2.25 3.79 -7.12
CA VAL A 98 1.49 2.98 -8.08
C VAL A 98 2.37 2.72 -9.29
N ALA A 99 2.69 1.46 -9.53
CA ALA A 99 3.56 1.06 -10.63
C ALA A 99 2.98 -0.12 -11.42
N GLU A 100 3.17 -0.08 -12.73
CA GLU A 100 2.84 -1.20 -13.62
C GLU A 100 3.79 -2.38 -13.37
N MET A 101 3.21 -3.57 -13.20
CA MET A 101 3.97 -4.81 -13.17
C MET A 101 4.25 -5.27 -14.60
N VAL A 102 5.41 -4.89 -15.12
CA VAL A 102 5.87 -5.33 -16.45
C VAL A 102 6.24 -6.81 -16.37
N SER A 103 5.66 -7.62 -17.26
CA SER A 103 6.06 -9.02 -17.41
C SER A 103 7.41 -9.10 -18.12
N MET A 104 8.27 -10.01 -17.67
CA MET A 104 9.54 -10.35 -18.35
C MET A 104 9.27 -11.23 -19.58
#